data_AF-A0A364RJK8-F1
#
_entry.id   AF-A0A364RJK8-F1
#
_cell.length_a   1.000
_cell.length_b   1.000
_cell.length_c   1.000
_cell.angle_alpha   90.00
_cell.angle_beta   90.00
_cell.angle_gamma   90.00
#
_symmetry.space_group_name_H-M   'P 1'
#
loop_
_entity.id
_entity.type
_entity.pdbx_description
1 polymer ?
#
loop_
_entity_poly.entity_id
_entity_poly.type
_entity_poly.pdbx_seq_one_letter_code
_entity_poly.pdbx_strand_id
1 'polypeptide(L)' 'MDAFKKMDVQEGQVLTYQELYPYLQEKYPKYKDVQTQAEQHLVKTGVVNPAPDGLMLTQVGGQRLYGN' A
#
# COMPACT_ATOMS: atom_id res chain seq x y z
N MET A 1 -0.84 3.45 3.56
CA MET A 1 -2.23 3.56 4.03
C MET A 1 -3.01 4.53 3.16
N ASP A 2 -2.67 5.82 3.13
CA ASP A 2 -3.41 6.82 2.32
C ASP A 2 -3.46 6.53 0.81
N ALA A 3 -2.46 5.83 0.25
CA ALA A 3 -2.47 5.38 -1.16
C ALA A 3 -3.71 4.51 -1.47
N PHE A 4 -3.96 3.52 -0.62
CA PHE A 4 -5.09 2.60 -0.75
C PHE A 4 -6.43 3.33 -0.60
N LYS A 5 -6.50 4.31 0.30
CA LYS A 5 -7.70 5.14 0.50
C LYS A 5 -7.96 6.10 -0.67
N LYS A 6 -6.92 6.67 -1.27
CA LYS A 6 -7.04 7.56 -2.45
C LYS A 6 -7.50 6.78 -3.69
N MET A 7 -7.10 5.52 -3.80
CA MET A 7 -7.46 4.62 -4.89
C MET A 7 -8.71 3.76 -4.59
N ASP A 8 -9.39 4.02 -3.46
CA ASP A 8 -10.57 3.28 -2.98
C ASP A 8 -10.41 1.75 -2.98
N VAL A 9 -9.19 1.28 -2.70
CA VAL A 9 -8.86 -0.15 -2.70
C VAL A 9 -9.46 -0.79 -1.47
N GLN A 10 -10.32 -1.79 -1.70
CA GLN A 10 -11.01 -2.57 -0.68
C GLN A 10 -10.17 -3.77 -0.24
N GLU A 11 -10.58 -4.41 0.86
CA GLU A 11 -9.99 -5.69 1.29
C GLU A 11 -10.01 -6.72 0.15
N GLY A 12 -8.90 -7.44 -0.01
CA GLY A 12 -8.75 -8.46 -1.05
C GLY A 12 -8.46 -7.89 -2.45
N GLN A 13 -8.50 -6.57 -2.63
CA GLN A 13 -8.08 -5.94 -3.87
C GLN A 13 -6.57 -5.65 -3.87
N VAL A 14 -6.00 -5.67 -5.07
CA VAL A 14 -4.58 -5.41 -5.32
C VAL A 14 -4.41 -3.98 -5.77
N LEU A 15 -3.64 -3.20 -5.03
CA LEU A 15 -3.13 -1.92 -5.50
C LEU A 15 -1.89 -2.20 -6.34
N THR A 16 -1.95 -1.92 -7.64
CA THR A 16 -0.85 -2.22 -8.54
C THR A 16 0.36 -1.33 -8.25
N TYR A 17 1.56 -1.83 -8.55
CA TYR A 17 2.77 -1.02 -8.43
C TYR A 17 2.74 0.26 -9.27
N GLN A 18 2.12 0.20 -10.45
CA GLN A 18 1.97 1.35 -11.35
C GLN A 18 1.16 2.50 -10.71
N GLU A 19 0.15 2.17 -9.91
CA GLU A 19 -0.68 3.15 -9.20
C GLU A 19 -0.05 3.58 -7.86
N LEU A 20 0.66 2.66 -7.20
CA LEU A 20 1.32 2.91 -5.92
C LEU A 20 2.54 3.82 -6.06
N TYR A 21 3.35 3.64 -7.12
CA TYR A 21 4.63 4.33 -7.26
C TYR A 21 4.52 5.86 -7.37
N PRO A 22 3.63 6.43 -8.20
CA PRO A 22 3.45 7.88 -8.25
C PRO A 22 3.07 8.45 -6.89
N TYR A 23 2.21 7.74 -6.14
CA TYR A 23 1.78 8.16 -4.81
C TYR A 23 2.94 8.19 -3.80
N LEU A 24 3.77 7.14 -3.80
CA LEU A 24 4.94 7.05 -2.93
C LEU A 24 5.99 8.13 -3.26
N GLN A 25 6.20 8.39 -4.54
CA GLN A 25 7.14 9.41 -5.01
C GLN A 25 6.68 10.83 -4.64
N GLU A 26 5.39 11.12 -4.73
CA GLU A 26 4.81 12.40 -4.32
C GLU A 26 4.93 12.61 -2.80
N LYS A 27 4.63 11.58 -2.00
CA LYS A 27 4.61 11.68 -0.54
C LYS A 27 6.00 11.62 0.10
N TYR A 28 6.93 10.91 -0.53
CA TYR A 28 8.28 10.72 -0.02
C TYR A 28 9.35 10.92 -1.09
N PRO A 29 9.46 12.13 -1.68
CA PRO A 29 10.36 12.42 -2.81
C PRO A 29 11.85 12.35 -2.46
N LYS A 30 12.19 12.33 -1.17
CA LYS A 30 13.58 12.37 -0.67
C LYS A 30 14.25 11.01 -0.54
N TYR A 31 13.52 9.92 -0.69
CA TYR A 31 14.06 8.58 -0.51
C TYR A 31 14.20 7.89 -1.86
N LYS A 32 15.45 7.58 -2.21
CA LYS A 32 15.79 6.88 -3.45
C LYS A 32 15.14 5.47 -3.51
N ASP A 33 15.01 4.82 -2.36
CA ASP A 33 14.44 3.47 -2.20
C ASP A 33 13.14 3.46 -1.38
N VAL A 34 12.30 4.49 -1.55
CA VAL A 34 11.05 4.57 -0.78
C VAL A 34 10.08 3.44 -1.09
N GLN A 35 10.19 2.83 -2.27
CA GLN A 35 9.42 1.66 -2.66
C GLN A 35 9.72 0.48 -1.71
N THR A 36 10.99 0.10 -1.61
CA THR A 36 11.44 -1.01 -0.75
C THR A 36 11.10 -0.77 0.72
N GLN A 37 11.29 0.47 1.21
CA GLN A 37 10.97 0.81 2.60
C GLN A 37 9.46 0.78 2.87
N ALA A 38 8.65 1.30 1.95
CA ALA A 38 7.19 1.27 2.08
C ALA A 38 6.65 -0.16 2.02
N GLU A 39 7.12 -0.97 1.09
CA GLU A 39 6.76 -2.40 1.00
C GLU A 39 7.14 -3.14 2.28
N GLN A 40 8.39 -3.03 2.72
CA GLN A 40 8.84 -3.71 3.94
C GLN A 40 8.03 -3.28 5.16
N HIS A 41 7.68 -2.00 5.26
CA HIS A 41 6.87 -1.50 6.37
C HIS A 41 5.43 -2.03 6.33
N LEU A 42 4.80 -2.02 5.15
CA LEU A 42 3.43 -2.50 4.98
C LEU A 42 3.31 -4.02 5.14
N VAL A 43 4.30 -4.78 4.67
CA VAL A 43 4.40 -6.23 4.88
C VAL A 43 4.63 -6.54 6.36
N LYS A 44 5.55 -5.84 7.04
CA LYS A 44 5.81 -6.04 8.48
C LYS A 44 4.60 -5.76 9.36
N THR A 45 3.73 -4.85 8.94
CA THR A 45 2.54 -4.47 9.72
C THR A 45 1.35 -5.42 9.48
N GLY A 46 1.44 -6.38 8.55
CA GLY A 46 0.38 -7.34 8.22
C GLY A 46 -0.83 -6.72 7.52
N VAL A 47 -0.68 -5.47 7.05
CA VAL A 47 -1.75 -4.66 6.46
C VAL A 47 -1.91 -4.98 4.97
N VAL A 48 -0.82 -5.39 4.32
CA VAL A 48 -0.81 -5.78 2.91
C VAL A 48 -0.06 -7.09 2.74
N ASN A 49 -0.45 -7.86 1.74
CA ASN A 49 0.29 -9.02 1.27
C ASN A 49 0.96 -8.69 -0.06
N PRO A 50 2.22 -9.10 -0.27
CA PRO A 50 2.86 -8.98 -1.58
C PRO A 50 2.12 -9.84 -2.60
N ALA A 51 1.77 -9.24 -3.74
CA ALA A 51 1.13 -9.90 -4.88
C ALA A 51 2.01 -9.75 -6.13
N PRO A 52 1.80 -10.57 -7.18
CA PRO A 52 2.60 -10.51 -8.41
C PRO A 52 2.59 -9.12 -9.05
N ASP A 53 1.43 -8.46 -9.05
CA ASP A 53 1.21 -7.18 -9.74
C ASP A 53 1.25 -5.95 -8.80
N GLY A 54 1.43 -6.16 -7.50
CA GLY A 54 1.34 -5.06 -6.52
C GLY A 54 1.24 -5.51 -5.07
N LEU A 55 0.52 -4.72 -4.28
CA LEU A 55 0.24 -4.97 -2.87
C LEU A 55 -1.24 -5.22 -2.66
N MET A 56 -1.60 -6.41 -2.20
CA MET A 56 -2.98 -6.77 -1.86
C MET A 56 -3.33 -6.26 -0.47
N LEU A 57 -4.43 -5.52 -0.33
CA LEU A 57 -4.89 -5.08 0.97
C LEU A 57 -5.46 -6.26 1.75
N THR A 58 -4.94 -6.53 2.96
CA THR A 58 -5.47 -7.60 3.82
C THR A 58 -6.72 -7.15 4.56
N GLN A 59 -7.44 -8.10 5.15
CA GLN A 59 -8.55 -7.82 6.06
C GLN A 59 -8.19 -6.87 7.20
N VAL A 60 -7.01 -7.07 7.79
CA VAL A 60 -6.49 -6.21 8.84
C VAL A 60 -6.20 -4.80 8.31
N GLY A 61 -5.69 -4.70 7.09
CA GLY A 61 -5.46 -3.41 6.44
C GLY A 61 -6.74 -2.67 6.08
N GLY A 62 -7.74 -3.39 5.58
CA GLY A 62 -9.08 -2.86 5.32
C GLY A 62 -9.74 -2.34 6.59
N GLN A 63 -9.71 -3.13 7.68
CA GLN A 63 -10.21 -2.69 8.98
C GLN A 63 -9.48 -1.46 9.53
N ARG A 64 -8.17 -1.32 9.32
CA ARG A 64 -7.44 -0.11 9.75
C ARG A 64 -7.74 1.13 8.91
N LEU A 65 -8.14 0.96 7.65
CA LEU A 65 -8.40 2.06 6.72
C LEU A 65 -9.86 2.51 6.75
N TYR A 66 -10.78 1.56 6.91
CA TYR A 66 -12.23 1.75 6.77
C TYR A 66 -13.03 1.33 8.02
N GLY A 67 -12.43 0.55 8.93
CA GLY A 67 -13.02 0.29 10.24
C GLY A 67 -12.84 1.51 11.13
N ASN A 68 -13.96 2.04 11.62
CA ASN A 68 -14.02 3.10 12.64
C ASN A 68 -13.35 2.66 13.94
#